data_AF-A0A4Y8ISX6-F1
#
_entry.id   AF-A0A4Y8ISX6-F1
#
_cell.length_a   1.000
_cell.length_b   1.000
_cell.length_c   1.000
_cell.angle_alpha   90.00
_cell.angle_beta   90.00
_cell.angle_gamma   90.00
#
_symmetry.space_group_name_H-M   'P 1'
#
loop_
_entity.id
_entity.type
_entity.pdbx_description
1 polymer ?
#
loop_
_entity_poly.entity_id
_entity_poly.type
_entity_poly.pdbx_seq_one_letter_code
_entity_poly.pdbx_strand_id
1 'polypeptide(L)'
;MMSNDHTMKFQFNDDSQEQKVNEILHSVYGSLEEKGYNPINQIVGYLLSGDPAYIPRHKDARHLIRKVERDEIIEEVVKYYLKSNKEA
;
A
#
# COMPACT_ATOMS: atom_id res chain seq x y z
N MET A 1 20.02 -37.42 4.30
CA MET A 1 19.76 -36.53 3.14
C MET A 1 19.10 -35.27 3.66
N MET A 2 19.55 -34.13 3.15
CA MET A 2 19.17 -32.77 3.55
C MET A 2 17.88 -32.33 2.86
N SER A 3 17.12 -31.44 3.50
CA SER A 3 16.33 -30.41 2.81
C SER A 3 15.90 -29.34 3.82
N ASN A 4 16.81 -28.41 4.10
CA ASN A 4 16.45 -27.11 4.66
C ASN A 4 16.01 -26.23 3.49
N ASP A 5 14.71 -26.20 3.21
CA ASP A 5 14.11 -25.19 2.31
C ASP A 5 14.05 -23.85 3.05
N HIS A 6 15.20 -23.18 3.15
CA HIS A 6 15.24 -21.76 3.47
C HIS A 6 15.09 -20.99 2.17
N THR A 7 13.84 -20.72 1.78
CA THR A 7 13.54 -19.73 0.76
C THR A 7 14.01 -18.36 1.26
N MET A 8 15.23 -17.97 0.90
CA MET A 8 15.73 -16.62 1.13
C MET A 8 14.94 -15.67 0.22
N LYS A 9 14.03 -14.88 0.78
CA LYS A 9 13.50 -13.70 0.10
C LYS A 9 14.68 -12.78 -0.17
N PHE A 10 15.03 -12.63 -1.45
CA PHE A 10 15.99 -11.64 -1.92
C PHE A 10 15.57 -10.26 -1.37
N GLN A 11 16.42 -9.66 -0.53
CA GLN A 11 16.26 -8.29 -0.04
C GLN A 11 16.54 -7.31 -1.19
N PHE A 12 15.59 -7.16 -2.12
CA PHE A 12 15.60 -6.04 -3.06
C PHE A 12 15.10 -4.81 -2.30
N ASN A 13 16.03 -4.01 -1.73
CA ASN A 13 15.80 -2.70 -1.13
C ASN A 13 14.40 -2.50 -0.49
N ASP A 14 14.17 -3.10 0.68
CA ASP A 14 12.94 -2.93 1.48
C ASP A 14 12.57 -1.44 1.61
N ASP A 15 13.56 -0.59 1.91
CA ASP A 15 13.36 0.86 2.08
C ASP A 15 12.80 1.55 0.82
N SER A 16 13.16 1.06 -0.37
CA SER A 16 12.68 1.65 -1.63
C SER A 16 11.23 1.32 -1.93
N GLN A 17 10.77 0.13 -1.51
CA GLN A 17 9.38 -0.27 -1.69
C GLN A 17 8.50 0.36 -0.61
N GLU A 18 8.95 0.41 0.65
CA GLU A 18 8.27 1.13 1.74
C GLU A 18 8.02 2.59 1.34
N GLN A 19 9.07 3.28 0.88
CA GLN A 19 8.97 4.67 0.47
C GLN A 19 8.03 4.85 -0.74
N LYS A 20 8.05 3.92 -1.70
CA LYS A 20 7.14 3.93 -2.85
C LYS A 20 5.68 3.72 -2.45
N VAL A 21 5.38 2.79 -1.54
CA VAL A 21 4.02 2.54 -1.02
C VAL A 21 3.52 3.79 -0.29
N ASN A 22 4.36 4.37 0.58
CA ASN A 22 4.05 5.58 1.33
C ASN A 22 3.69 6.76 0.39
N GLU A 23 4.54 7.06 -0.58
CA GLU A 23 4.32 8.14 -1.55
C GLU A 23 3.03 7.96 -2.35
N ILE A 24 2.75 6.73 -2.80
CA ILE A 24 1.53 6.40 -3.54
C ILE A 24 0.29 6.58 -2.67
N LEU A 25 0.30 6.07 -1.44
CA LEU A 25 -0.83 6.22 -0.51
C LEU A 25 -1.12 7.69 -0.19
N HIS A 26 -0.09 8.51 0.02
CA HIS A 26 -0.26 9.95 0.24
C HIS A 26 -0.83 10.67 -0.99
N SER A 27 -0.34 10.34 -2.19
CA SER A 27 -0.86 10.90 -3.44
C SER A 27 -2.33 10.56 -3.66
N VAL A 28 -2.70 9.29 -3.41
CA VAL A 28 -4.08 8.82 -3.51
C VAL A 28 -4.96 9.49 -2.46
N TYR A 29 -4.48 9.60 -1.22
CA TYR A 29 -5.18 10.24 -0.12
C TYR A 29 -5.53 11.69 -0.45
N GLY A 30 -4.54 12.50 -0.87
CA GLY A 30 -4.79 13.90 -1.25
C GLY A 30 -5.72 14.02 -2.46
N SER A 31 -5.64 13.10 -3.42
CA SER A 31 -6.54 13.07 -4.58
C SER A 31 -7.99 12.75 -4.21
N LEU A 32 -8.20 11.95 -3.17
CA LEU A 32 -9.52 11.62 -2.61
C LEU A 32 -10.09 12.81 -1.83
N GLU A 33 -9.29 13.47 -0.99
CA GLU A 33 -9.70 14.66 -0.23
C GLU A 33 -10.11 15.81 -1.16
N GLU A 34 -9.31 16.10 -2.19
CA GLU A 34 -9.62 17.17 -3.15
C GLU A 34 -10.93 16.94 -3.92
N LYS A 35 -11.34 15.69 -4.05
CA LYS A 35 -12.61 15.32 -4.69
C LYS A 35 -13.77 15.18 -3.70
N GLY A 36 -13.53 15.39 -2.40
CA GLY A 36 -14.54 15.31 -1.35
C GLY A 36 -14.95 13.88 -1.01
N TYR A 37 -14.13 12.88 -1.34
CA TYR A 37 -14.35 11.50 -0.89
C TYR A 37 -13.77 11.31 0.51
N ASN A 38 -14.28 10.32 1.26
CA ASN A 38 -13.61 9.82 2.46
C ASN A 38 -12.41 8.94 2.03
N PRO A 39 -11.15 9.39 2.20
CA PRO A 39 -10.02 8.68 1.62
C PRO A 39 -9.84 7.28 2.21
N ILE A 40 -10.01 7.14 3.53
CA ILE A 40 -9.82 5.89 4.25
C ILE A 40 -10.81 4.83 3.74
N ASN A 41 -12.09 5.17 3.63
CA ASN A 41 -13.11 4.23 3.14
C ASN A 41 -12.83 3.76 1.70
N GLN A 42 -12.38 4.66 0.83
CA GLN A 42 -12.09 4.33 -0.56
C GLN A 42 -10.83 3.47 -0.69
N ILE A 43 -9.78 3.75 0.08
CA ILE A 43 -8.56 2.94 0.11
C ILE A 43 -8.87 1.55 0.67
N VAL A 44 -9.61 1.43 1.78
CA VAL A 44 -10.03 0.14 2.33
C VAL A 44 -10.90 -0.63 1.33
N GLY A 45 -11.87 0.03 0.69
CA GLY A 45 -12.71 -0.56 -0.34
C GLY A 45 -11.90 -1.12 -1.51
N TYR A 46 -10.89 -0.39 -1.99
CA TYR A 46 -9.97 -0.85 -3.02
C TYR A 46 -9.13 -2.06 -2.57
N LEU A 47 -8.56 -2.03 -1.37
CA LEU A 47 -7.71 -3.12 -0.88
C LEU A 47 -8.50 -4.44 -0.75
N LEU A 48 -9.72 -4.38 -0.22
CA LEU A 48 -10.57 -5.57 -0.05
C LEU A 48 -11.14 -6.11 -1.36
N SER A 49 -11.64 -5.22 -2.23
CA SER A 49 -12.33 -5.65 -3.46
C SER A 49 -11.39 -5.85 -4.65
N GLY A 50 -10.29 -5.12 -4.70
CA GLY A 50 -9.46 -4.96 -5.89
C GLY A 50 -10.08 -4.10 -6.98
N ASP A 51 -11.27 -3.54 -6.77
CA ASP A 51 -11.95 -2.71 -7.76
C ASP A 51 -11.35 -1.30 -7.78
N PRO A 52 -10.68 -0.90 -8.87
CA PRO A 52 -10.10 0.43 -8.98
C PRO A 52 -11.14 1.54 -9.13
N ALA A 53 -12.44 1.25 -9.25
CA ALA A 53 -13.50 2.25 -9.25
C ALA A 53 -13.55 3.05 -7.93
N TYR A 54 -13.11 2.47 -6.82
CA TYR A 54 -12.99 3.17 -5.52
C TYR A 54 -12.03 4.36 -5.57
N ILE A 55 -11.01 4.35 -6.44
CA ILE A 55 -10.01 5.41 -6.52
C ILE A 55 -10.31 6.32 -7.71
N PRO A 56 -10.43 7.65 -7.55
CA PRO A 56 -10.73 8.56 -8.65
C PRO A 56 -9.58 8.59 -9.67
N ARG A 57 -9.89 8.96 -10.92
CA ARG A 57 -8.88 9.18 -11.97
C ARG A 57 -8.12 10.51 -11.80
N HIS A 58 -8.42 11.28 -10.76
CA HIS A 58 -7.81 12.57 -10.49
C HIS A 58 -6.32 12.40 -10.15
N LYS A 59 -5.47 13.29 -10.69
CA LYS A 59 -4.01 13.31 -10.44
C LYS A 59 -3.33 11.95 -10.58
N ASP A 60 -3.79 11.14 -11.54
CA ASP A 60 -3.28 9.78 -11.79
C ASP A 60 -3.36 8.81 -10.59
N ALA A 61 -4.11 9.13 -9.54
CA ALA A 61 -4.21 8.32 -8.32
C ALA A 61 -4.58 6.86 -8.60
N ARG A 62 -5.59 6.65 -9.46
CA ARG A 62 -5.99 5.31 -9.91
C ARG A 62 -4.88 4.56 -10.65
N HIS A 63 -4.05 5.26 -11.41
CA HIS A 63 -2.95 4.62 -12.11
C HIS A 63 -1.81 4.29 -11.14
N LEU A 64 -1.46 5.22 -10.24
CA LEU A 64 -0.43 5.06 -9.23
C LEU A 64 -0.69 3.85 -8.32
N ILE A 65 -1.89 3.74 -7.76
CA ILE A 65 -2.22 2.66 -6.81
C ILE A 65 -2.27 1.26 -7.46
N ARG A 66 -2.38 1.20 -8.80
CA ARG A 66 -2.32 -0.06 -9.56
C ARG A 66 -0.89 -0.48 -9.92
N LYS A 67 0.14 0.35 -9.65
CA LYS A 67 1.56 0.02 -9.88
C LYS A 67 2.19 -0.79 -8.74
N VAL A 68 1.41 -1.10 -7.72
CA VAL A 68 1.81 -1.77 -6.50
C VAL A 68 0.76 -2.84 -6.24
N GLU A 69 1.21 -4.02 -5.85
CA GLU A 69 0.29 -5.11 -5.52
C GLU A 69 -0.42 -4.80 -4.19
N ARG A 70 -1.66 -5.28 -4.05
CA ARG A 70 -2.48 -4.92 -2.88
C ARG A 70 -1.95 -5.54 -1.59
N ASP A 71 -1.37 -6.73 -1.69
CA ASP A 71 -0.72 -7.42 -0.58
C ASP A 71 0.51 -6.66 -0.08
N GLU A 72 1.31 -6.05 -0.98
CA GLU A 72 2.41 -5.16 -0.60
C GLU A 72 1.92 -3.96 0.22
N ILE A 73 0.84 -3.32 -0.22
CA ILE A 73 0.23 -2.20 0.52
C ILE A 73 -0.26 -2.64 1.90
N ILE A 74 -0.93 -3.80 1.98
CA ILE A 74 -1.46 -4.34 3.25
C ILE A 74 -0.31 -4.72 4.18
N GLU A 75 0.73 -5.39 3.68
CA GLU A 75 1.91 -5.78 4.44
C GLU A 75 2.57 -4.55 5.07
N GLU A 76 2.77 -3.48 4.29
CA GLU A 76 3.39 -2.24 4.76
C GLU A 76 2.55 -1.55 5.83
N VAL A 77 1.23 -1.43 5.62
CA VAL A 77 0.32 -0.84 6.62
C VAL A 77 0.34 -1.63 7.93
N VAL A 78 0.38 -2.96 7.89
CA VAL A 78 0.46 -3.81 9.08
C VAL A 78 1.81 -3.68 9.78
N LYS A 79 2.92 -3.68 9.03
CA LYS A 79 4.28 -3.45 9.57
C LYS A 79 4.34 -2.12 10.30
N TYR A 80 3.89 -1.04 9.65
CA TYR A 80 3.88 0.30 10.22
C TYR A 80 3.04 0.36 11.50
N TYR A 81 1.81 -0.15 11.47
CA TYR A 81 0.92 -0.16 12.64
C TYR A 81 1.53 -0.90 13.85
N LEU A 82 2.16 -2.05 13.63
CA LEU A 82 2.81 -2.81 14.70
C LEU A 82 4.13 -2.18 15.19
N LYS A 83 4.85 -1.47 14.32
CA LYS A 83 6.07 -0.72 14.68
C LYS A 83 5.73 0.51 15.51
N SER A 84 4.78 1.33 15.07
CA SER A 84 4.34 2.52 15.78
C SER A 84 3.76 2.22 17.18
N ASN A 85 3.13 1.06 17.37
CA ASN A 85 2.60 0.65 18.67
C ASN A 85 3.65 0.06 19.64
N LYS A 86 4.90 -0.15 19.21
CA LYS A 86 5.99 -0.59 20.11
C LYS A 86 6.78 0.57 20.74
N GLU A 87 6.55 1.80 20.28
CA GLU A 87 7.20 3.01 20.79
C GLU A 87 6.32 3.81 21.76
N ALA A 88 5.22 3.21 22.26
CA ALA A 88 4.29 3.78 23.24
C ALA A 88 4.34 3.07 24.59
#